data_AF-A0A4U7MSP9-F1
#
_entry.id   AF-A0A4U7MSP9-F1
#
_cell.length_a   1.000
_cell.length_b   1.000
_cell.length_c   1.000
_cell.angle_alpha   90.00
_cell.angle_beta   90.00
_cell.angle_gamma   90.00
#
_symmetry.space_group_name_H-M   'P 1'
#
loop_
_entity.id
_entity.type
_entity.pdbx_description
1 polymer ?
#
loop_
_entity_poly.entity_id
_entity_poly.type
_entity_poly.pdbx_seq_one_letter_code
_entity_poly.pdbx_strand_id
1 'polypeptide(L)'
;MSALDILPSQNEANGFFATMTNCPLRDRRSAEVWALAFKLIASDIGAASDDEQHGIRDFLDSRMGRHFGDDVVNALHAGADDCEVAIAEAIARWQGWRITTRTQREEGIPAGLPYLTGWVQHFAVLASMEDAD
;
A
#
# COMPACT_ATOMS: atom_id res chain seq x y z
N MET A 1 5.25 20.77 -4.06
CA MET A 1 4.23 19.81 -3.60
C MET A 1 3.29 19.60 -4.76
N SER A 2 3.35 18.42 -5.38
CA SER A 2 2.37 18.05 -6.41
C SER A 2 1.02 17.80 -5.74
N ALA A 3 -0.07 17.97 -6.49
CA ALA A 3 -1.36 17.47 -6.02
C ALA A 3 -1.30 15.93 -5.93
N LEU A 4 -2.02 15.34 -4.99
CA LEU A 4 -2.16 13.88 -4.91
C LEU A 4 -2.92 13.39 -6.15
N ASP A 5 -2.23 12.72 -7.06
CA ASP A 5 -2.83 12.00 -8.18
C ASP A 5 -3.01 10.52 -7.80
N ILE A 6 -4.23 10.01 -7.99
CA ILE A 6 -4.55 8.62 -7.62
C ILE A 6 -4.32 7.78 -8.86
N LEU A 7 -3.12 7.23 -8.94
CA LEU A 7 -2.76 6.39 -10.07
C LEU A 7 -3.59 5.10 -10.05
N PRO A 8 -4.17 4.67 -11.18
CA PRO A 8 -4.91 3.42 -11.25
C PRO A 8 -3.95 2.23 -11.10
N SER A 9 -4.48 1.11 -10.60
CA SER A 9 -3.79 -0.19 -10.59
C SER A 9 -3.32 -0.56 -11.98
N GLN A 10 -2.06 -0.98 -12.11
CA GLN A 10 -1.52 -1.59 -13.33
C GLN A 10 -1.57 -3.12 -13.28
N ASN A 11 -1.94 -3.71 -12.13
CA ASN A 11 -1.98 -5.16 -11.93
C ASN A 11 -3.30 -5.63 -11.30
N GLU A 12 -4.43 -5.33 -11.95
CA GLU A 12 -5.77 -5.64 -11.39
C GLU A 12 -6.02 -7.14 -11.15
N ALA A 13 -5.28 -8.01 -11.83
CA ALA A 13 -5.35 -9.47 -11.65
C ALA A 13 -4.57 -9.96 -10.42
N ASN A 14 -3.79 -9.08 -9.75
CA ASN A 14 -2.97 -9.43 -8.61
C ASN A 14 -2.93 -8.31 -7.54
N GLY A 15 -2.03 -8.44 -6.56
CA GLY A 15 -1.81 -7.41 -5.54
C GLY A 15 -3.04 -7.13 -4.66
N PHE A 16 -3.09 -5.90 -4.13
CA PHE A 16 -4.20 -5.40 -3.33
C PHE A 16 -5.52 -5.40 -4.11
N PHE A 17 -5.49 -5.01 -5.39
CA PHE A 17 -6.70 -4.87 -6.20
C PHE A 17 -7.43 -6.20 -6.37
N ALA A 18 -6.71 -7.28 -6.69
CA ALA A 18 -7.30 -8.61 -6.80
C ALA A 18 -7.78 -9.14 -5.45
N THR A 19 -7.02 -8.92 -4.37
CA THR A 19 -7.45 -9.31 -3.02
C THR A 19 -8.78 -8.65 -2.65
N MET A 20 -8.90 -7.34 -2.84
CA MET A 20 -10.15 -6.64 -2.57
C MET A 20 -11.26 -7.04 -3.55
N THR A 21 -10.94 -7.29 -4.83
CA THR A 21 -11.90 -7.79 -5.84
C THR A 21 -12.61 -9.06 -5.39
N ASN A 22 -11.86 -9.97 -4.77
CA ASN A 22 -12.35 -11.25 -4.30
C ASN A 22 -12.95 -11.20 -2.88
N CYS A 23 -12.88 -10.05 -2.19
CA CYS A 23 -13.45 -9.89 -0.85
C CYS A 23 -14.98 -9.66 -0.93
N PRO A 24 -15.81 -10.56 -0.36
CA PRO A 24 -17.26 -10.39 -0.36
C PRO A 24 -17.76 -9.37 0.67
N LEU A 25 -16.94 -9.01 1.67
CA LEU A 25 -17.31 -8.09 2.76
C LEU A 25 -17.07 -6.61 2.43
N ARG A 26 -16.47 -6.34 1.29
CA ARG A 26 -16.25 -4.99 0.79
C ARG A 26 -17.59 -4.27 0.57
N ASP A 27 -17.64 -3.01 0.99
CA ASP A 27 -18.85 -2.16 0.93
C ASP A 27 -18.93 -1.27 -0.34
N ARG A 28 -17.86 -1.17 -1.14
CA ARG A 28 -17.77 -0.32 -2.36
C ARG A 28 -17.08 -1.03 -3.53
N ARG A 29 -16.94 -0.45 -4.73
CA ARG A 29 -16.27 -1.15 -5.86
C ARG A 29 -14.76 -1.26 -5.61
N SER A 30 -14.08 -2.25 -6.24
CA SER A 30 -12.61 -2.42 -6.11
C SER A 30 -11.84 -1.13 -6.39
N ALA A 31 -12.22 -0.39 -7.43
CA ALA A 31 -11.60 0.89 -7.79
C ALA A 31 -11.78 1.98 -6.72
N GLU A 32 -12.90 1.98 -6.00
CA GLU A 32 -13.15 2.92 -4.90
C GLU A 32 -12.34 2.54 -3.66
N VAL A 33 -12.21 1.24 -3.36
CA VAL A 33 -11.32 0.74 -2.29
C VAL A 33 -9.86 1.02 -2.60
N TRP A 34 -9.44 0.83 -3.86
CA TRP A 34 -8.11 1.19 -4.34
C TRP A 34 -7.80 2.67 -4.09
N ALA A 35 -8.69 3.56 -4.55
CA ALA A 35 -8.52 5.00 -4.38
C ALA A 35 -8.48 5.40 -2.90
N LEU A 36 -9.22 4.69 -2.04
CA LEU A 36 -9.20 4.91 -0.60
C LEU A 36 -7.88 4.48 0.03
N ALA A 37 -7.40 3.27 -0.28
CA ALA A 37 -6.12 2.76 0.21
C ALA A 37 -4.97 3.68 -0.20
N PHE A 38 -4.95 4.10 -1.47
CA PHE A 38 -3.97 5.03 -1.99
C PHE A 38 -3.92 6.33 -1.17
N LYS A 39 -5.08 6.98 -0.97
CA LYS A 39 -5.17 8.24 -0.21
C LYS A 39 -4.75 8.08 1.25
N LEU A 40 -5.21 7.03 1.91
CA LEU A 40 -4.92 6.81 3.33
C LEU A 40 -3.42 6.51 3.54
N ILE A 41 -2.81 5.69 2.67
CA ILE A 41 -1.36 5.46 2.70
C ILE A 41 -0.61 6.76 2.44
N ALA A 42 -0.98 7.52 1.40
CA ALA A 42 -0.33 8.78 1.07
C ALA A 42 -0.36 9.77 2.24
N SER A 43 -1.52 9.91 2.87
CA SER A 43 -1.72 10.77 4.04
C SER A 43 -0.91 10.31 5.25
N ASP A 44 -0.84 9.00 5.51
CA ASP A 44 -0.19 8.44 6.69
C ASP A 44 1.35 8.51 6.60
N ILE A 45 1.92 8.29 5.41
CA ILE A 45 3.37 8.37 5.21
C ILE A 45 3.86 9.77 4.82
N GLY A 46 2.95 10.70 4.55
CA GLY A 46 3.28 12.07 4.11
C GLY A 46 3.79 12.16 2.67
N ALA A 47 3.37 11.25 1.79
CA ALA A 47 3.77 11.23 0.39
C ALA A 47 3.17 12.40 -0.39
N ALA A 48 4.00 13.13 -1.13
CA ALA A 48 3.63 14.32 -1.89
C ALA A 48 4.35 14.50 -3.23
N SER A 49 5.39 13.70 -3.53
CA SER A 49 6.06 13.71 -4.83
C SER A 49 5.41 12.72 -5.80
N ASP A 50 5.68 12.90 -7.09
CA ASP A 50 5.21 12.01 -8.14
C ASP A 50 5.82 10.61 -7.95
N ASP A 51 7.12 10.50 -7.65
CA ASP A 51 7.80 9.23 -7.36
C ASP A 51 7.17 8.49 -6.16
N GLU A 52 6.78 9.22 -5.11
CA GLU A 52 6.10 8.62 -3.95
C GLU A 52 4.71 8.11 -4.31
N GLN A 53 3.98 8.82 -5.18
CA GLN A 53 2.68 8.37 -5.70
C GLN A 53 2.83 7.10 -6.55
N HIS A 54 3.87 7.02 -7.39
CA HIS A 54 4.22 5.79 -8.12
C HIS A 54 4.58 4.66 -7.15
N GLY A 55 5.37 4.96 -6.11
CA GLY A 55 5.71 4.01 -5.06
C GLY A 55 4.49 3.44 -4.33
N ILE A 56 3.43 4.23 -4.10
CA ILE A 56 2.17 3.74 -3.52
C ILE A 56 1.45 2.78 -4.49
N ARG A 57 1.33 3.15 -5.77
CA ARG A 57 0.72 2.27 -6.78
C ARG A 57 1.47 0.94 -6.85
N ASP A 58 2.78 1.00 -7.01
CA ASP A 58 3.61 -0.18 -7.24
C ASP A 58 3.67 -1.06 -5.98
N PHE A 59 3.66 -0.45 -4.78
CA PHE A 59 3.44 -1.16 -3.53
C PHE A 59 2.12 -1.93 -3.53
N LEU A 60 1.00 -1.29 -3.86
CA LEU A 60 -0.32 -1.91 -3.87
C LEU A 60 -0.44 -3.01 -4.95
N ASP A 61 0.22 -2.86 -6.09
CA ASP A 61 0.27 -3.85 -7.17
C ASP A 61 1.23 -5.03 -6.90
N SER A 62 2.10 -4.90 -5.89
CA SER A 62 3.10 -5.91 -5.56
C SER A 62 2.57 -7.11 -4.75
N ARG A 63 3.46 -8.08 -4.50
CA ARG A 63 3.22 -9.14 -3.51
C ARG A 63 2.95 -8.57 -2.11
N MET A 64 3.61 -7.47 -1.74
CA MET A 64 3.38 -6.83 -0.44
C MET A 64 2.00 -6.18 -0.39
N GLY A 65 1.53 -5.58 -1.48
CA GLY A 65 0.16 -5.07 -1.60
C GLY A 65 -0.91 -6.14 -1.42
N ARG A 66 -0.67 -7.37 -1.89
CA ARG A 66 -1.54 -8.51 -1.58
C ARG A 66 -1.59 -8.81 -0.08
N HIS A 67 -0.43 -8.92 0.58
CA HIS A 67 -0.38 -9.18 2.02
C HIS A 67 -1.05 -8.08 2.83
N PHE A 68 -0.88 -6.82 2.40
CA PHE A 68 -1.60 -5.69 2.97
C PHE A 68 -3.11 -5.85 2.77
N GLY A 69 -3.55 -6.23 1.56
CA GLY A 69 -4.95 -6.54 1.27
C GLY A 69 -5.50 -7.68 2.14
N ASP A 70 -4.71 -8.73 2.38
CA ASP A 70 -5.11 -9.84 3.26
C ASP A 70 -5.38 -9.33 4.69
N ASP A 71 -4.56 -8.40 5.20
CA ASP A 71 -4.78 -7.76 6.51
C ASP A 71 -6.01 -6.85 6.55
N VAL A 72 -6.34 -6.16 5.46
CA VAL A 72 -7.60 -5.40 5.33
C VAL A 72 -8.80 -6.35 5.34
N VAL A 73 -8.74 -7.45 4.60
CA VAL A 73 -9.79 -8.48 4.57
C VAL A 73 -9.96 -9.12 5.96
N ASN A 74 -8.86 -9.36 6.68
CA ASN A 74 -8.90 -9.86 8.05
C ASN A 74 -9.58 -8.86 9.00
N ALA A 75 -9.33 -7.56 8.86
CA ALA A 75 -10.00 -6.53 9.66
C ALA A 75 -11.52 -6.48 9.38
N LEU A 76 -11.94 -6.59 8.12
CA LEU A 76 -13.36 -6.71 7.76
C LEU A 76 -14.01 -7.95 8.39
N HIS A 77 -13.33 -9.10 8.34
CA HIS A 77 -13.81 -10.33 9.01
C HIS A 77 -13.84 -10.20 10.54
N ALA A 78 -12.97 -9.37 11.12
CA ALA A 78 -12.95 -9.08 12.55
C ALA A 78 -14.02 -8.06 12.99
N GLY A 79 -14.79 -7.51 12.05
CA GLY A 79 -15.93 -6.63 12.32
C GLY A 79 -15.64 -5.14 12.16
N ALA A 80 -14.63 -4.75 11.38
CA ALA A 80 -14.50 -3.36 10.94
C ALA A 80 -15.77 -2.90 10.20
N ASP A 81 -16.23 -1.67 10.49
CA ASP A 81 -17.52 -1.16 10.02
C ASP A 81 -17.58 -1.04 8.48
N ASP A 82 -16.46 -0.66 7.86
CA ASP A 82 -16.35 -0.52 6.41
C ASP A 82 -14.90 -0.69 5.91
N CYS A 83 -14.70 -0.58 4.59
CA CYS A 83 -13.36 -0.66 4.00
C CYS A 83 -12.42 0.46 4.46
N GLU A 84 -12.92 1.64 4.84
CA GLU A 84 -12.09 2.76 5.29
C GLU A 84 -11.44 2.44 6.63
N VAL A 85 -12.26 2.00 7.60
CA VAL A 85 -11.82 1.58 8.92
C VAL A 85 -10.85 0.41 8.80
N ALA A 86 -11.18 -0.61 7.99
CA ALA A 86 -10.32 -1.77 7.79
C ALA A 86 -8.95 -1.42 7.18
N ILE A 87 -8.91 -0.49 6.22
CA ILE A 87 -7.66 0.02 5.66
C ILE A 87 -6.86 0.79 6.71
N ALA A 88 -7.49 1.68 7.48
CA ALA A 88 -6.82 2.45 8.53
C ALA A 88 -6.21 1.54 9.61
N GLU A 89 -6.90 0.46 10.00
CA GLU A 89 -6.37 -0.53 10.94
C GLU A 89 -5.17 -1.31 10.37
N ALA A 90 -5.23 -1.70 9.10
CA ALA A 90 -4.10 -2.35 8.43
C ALA A 90 -2.88 -1.41 8.33
N ILE A 91 -3.10 -0.13 7.99
CA ILE A 91 -2.04 0.89 7.98
C ILE A 91 -1.40 1.01 9.36
N ALA A 92 -2.20 1.19 10.42
CA ALA A 92 -1.68 1.33 11.79
C ALA A 92 -0.87 0.10 12.22
N ARG A 93 -1.34 -1.11 11.87
CA ARG A 93 -0.62 -2.37 12.12
C ARG A 93 0.74 -2.39 11.41
N TRP A 94 0.76 -2.05 10.12
CA TRP A 94 1.99 -2.06 9.33
C TRP A 94 2.98 -0.96 9.76
N GLN A 95 2.50 0.21 10.18
CA GLN A 95 3.37 1.24 10.76
C GLN A 95 3.91 0.84 12.14
N GLY A 96 3.21 0.00 12.88
CA GLY A 96 3.69 -0.56 14.15
C GLY A 96 4.84 -1.56 14.00
N TRP A 97 4.93 -2.23 12.85
CA TRP A 97 6.03 -3.15 12.53
C TRP A 97 7.29 -2.42 12.06
N ARG A 98 8.42 -3.11 12.11
CA ARG A 98 9.73 -2.56 11.74
C ARG A 98 10.43 -3.39 10.68
N ILE A 99 11.05 -2.71 9.73
CA ILE A 99 11.94 -3.34 8.75
C ILE A 99 13.09 -4.02 9.52
N THR A 100 13.28 -5.31 9.26
CA THR A 100 14.30 -6.12 9.93
C THR A 100 15.66 -5.99 9.25
N THR A 101 16.73 -6.36 9.95
CA THR A 101 18.07 -6.45 9.35
C THR A 101 18.14 -7.45 8.20
N ARG A 102 17.29 -8.49 8.22
CA ARG A 102 17.17 -9.44 7.12
C ARG A 102 16.55 -8.77 5.89
N THR A 103 15.42 -8.08 6.06
CA THR A 103 14.76 -7.32 4.98
C THR A 103 15.69 -6.28 4.39
N GLN A 104 16.49 -5.59 5.20
CA GLN A 104 17.49 -4.65 4.71
C GLN A 104 18.52 -5.31 3.79
N ARG A 105 18.99 -6.51 4.13
CA ARG A 105 19.98 -7.23 3.31
C ARG A 105 19.39 -7.78 2.02
N GLU A 106 18.14 -8.22 2.07
CA GLU A 106 17.43 -8.83 0.93
C GLU A 106 16.94 -7.76 -0.06
N GLU A 107 16.41 -6.66 0.44
CA GLU A 107 15.65 -5.67 -0.36
C GLU A 107 16.29 -4.28 -0.39
N GLY A 108 17.36 -4.05 0.39
CA GLY A 108 18.02 -2.74 0.51
C GLY A 108 17.27 -1.71 1.38
N ILE A 109 16.12 -2.07 1.95
CA ILE A 109 15.28 -1.16 2.75
C ILE A 109 15.92 -0.90 4.13
N PRO A 110 16.14 0.35 4.57
CA PRO A 110 16.78 0.63 5.86
C PRO A 110 16.06 -0.03 7.05
N ALA A 111 16.81 -0.76 7.88
CA ALA A 111 16.27 -1.40 9.09
C ALA A 111 15.80 -0.36 10.12
N GLY A 112 14.76 -0.71 10.88
CA GLY A 112 14.17 0.16 11.90
C GLY A 112 13.12 1.15 11.39
N LEU A 113 13.01 1.32 10.07
CA LEU A 113 11.88 2.05 9.49
C LEU A 113 10.55 1.37 9.82
N PRO A 114 9.46 2.13 9.99
CA PRO A 114 8.12 1.56 9.95
C PRO A 114 7.91 0.72 8.68
N TYR A 115 7.22 -0.41 8.79
CA TYR A 115 7.19 -1.41 7.72
C TYR A 115 6.50 -0.91 6.44
N LEU A 116 5.33 -0.26 6.58
CA LEU A 116 4.62 0.34 5.44
C LEU A 116 5.48 1.41 4.76
N THR A 117 5.99 2.36 5.55
CA THR A 117 6.84 3.46 5.06
C THR A 117 8.05 2.93 4.29
N GLY A 118 8.75 1.93 4.85
CA GLY A 118 9.93 1.36 4.21
C GLY A 118 9.63 0.71 2.85
N TRP A 119 8.53 -0.04 2.75
CA TRP A 119 8.14 -0.66 1.48
C TRP A 119 7.70 0.36 0.43
N VAL A 120 6.87 1.34 0.79
CA VAL A 120 6.42 2.35 -0.18
C VAL A 120 7.61 3.18 -0.69
N GLN A 121 8.54 3.57 0.19
CA GLN A 121 9.75 4.29 -0.23
C GLN A 121 10.68 3.45 -1.11
N HIS A 122 10.77 2.14 -0.86
CA HIS A 122 11.52 1.24 -1.73
C HIS A 122 10.97 1.24 -3.15
N PHE A 123 9.65 1.11 -3.31
CA PHE A 123 9.01 1.17 -4.62
C PHE A 123 9.13 2.56 -5.27
N ALA A 124 9.06 3.65 -4.49
CA ALA A 124 9.28 4.99 -5.03
C ALA A 124 10.69 5.16 -5.63
N VAL A 125 11.72 4.60 -4.98
CA VAL A 125 13.09 4.60 -5.52
C VAL A 125 13.18 3.78 -6.81
N LEU A 126 12.54 2.61 -6.86
CA LEU A 126 12.52 1.78 -8.08
C LEU A 126 11.83 2.50 -9.25
N ALA A 127 10.68 3.13 -9.00
CA ALA A 127 9.96 3.92 -10.00
C ALA A 127 10.84 5.06 -10.55
N SER A 128 11.54 5.80 -9.68
CA SER A 128 12.43 6.89 -10.10
C SER A 128 13.62 6.44 -10.95
N MET A 129 14.03 5.17 -10.83
CA MET A 129 15.11 4.59 -11.65
C MET A 129 14.61 4.16 -13.03
N GLU A 130 13.36 3.71 -13.15
CA GLU A 130 12.76 3.31 -14.42
C GLU A 130 12.52 4.50 -15.35
N ASP A 131 12.22 5.68 -14.80
CA ASP A 131 12.03 6.92 -15.58
C ASP A 131 13.36 7.58 -16.04
N ALA A 132 14.50 7.09 -15.57
CA ALA A 132 15.83 7.66 -15.86
C ALA A 132 16.53 7.08 -17.10
N ASP A 133 15.96 6.03 -17.72
CA ASP A 133 16.43 5.37 -18.96
C ASP A 133 15.64 5.81 -20.21
#